data_AF-J9UJP1-F1
#
_entry.id   AF-J9UJP1-F1
#
_cell.length_a   1.000
_cell.length_b   1.000
_cell.length_c   1.000
_cell.angle_alpha   90.00
_cell.angle_beta   90.00
_cell.angle_gamma   90.00
#
_symmetry.space_group_name_H-M   'P 1'
#
loop_
_entity.id
_entity.type
_entity.pdbx_description
1 polymer ?
#
loop_
_entity_poly.entity_id
_entity_poly.type
_entity_poly.pdbx_seq_one_letter_code
_entity_poly.pdbx_strand_id
1 'polypeptide(L)'
;MADILKKATTTLDTLFDMKFPYMMCMYSAPVNDGFNYNDIWRYHIEFFPPMRSKEKQKFNASSETGAWAPCNPTSPEEMAANLRTAYFRNIGM
;
A
#
# COMPACT_ATOMS: atom_id res chain seq x y z
N MET A 1 14.97 1.42 -7.81
CA MET A 1 13.52 1.18 -7.88
C MET A 1 13.16 -0.31 -7.85
N ALA A 2 13.67 -1.15 -8.76
CA ALA A 2 13.32 -2.57 -8.79
C ALA A 2 13.59 -3.30 -7.45
N ASP A 3 14.73 -3.03 -6.80
CA ASP A 3 15.07 -3.62 -5.50
C ASP A 3 14.08 -3.24 -4.39
N ILE A 4 13.73 -1.95 -4.27
CA ILE A 4 12.79 -1.51 -3.22
C ILE A 4 11.38 -2.03 -3.47
N LEU A 5 10.95 -2.13 -4.74
CA LEU A 5 9.67 -2.74 -5.09
C LEU A 5 9.63 -4.22 -4.73
N LYS A 6 10.68 -4.97 -5.06
CA LYS A 6 10.80 -6.39 -4.69
C LYS A 6 10.72 -6.54 -3.17
N LYS A 7 11.45 -5.72 -2.42
CA LYS A 7 11.42 -5.73 -0.94
C LYS A 7 10.04 -5.39 -0.38
N ALA A 8 9.37 -4.38 -0.93
CA ALA A 8 8.03 -3.99 -0.48
C ALA A 8 7.00 -5.10 -0.73
N THR A 9 6.97 -5.68 -1.93
CA THR A 9 5.97 -6.72 -2.27
C THR A 9 6.23 -8.04 -1.54
N THR A 10 7.49 -8.46 -1.40
CA THR A 10 7.84 -9.65 -0.60
C THR A 10 7.59 -9.47 0.89
N THR A 11 7.67 -8.23 1.40
CA THR A 11 7.26 -7.90 2.78
C THR A 11 5.76 -8.08 2.98
N LEU A 12 4.94 -7.69 2.00
CA LEU A 12 3.49 -7.96 2.03
C LEU A 12 3.22 -9.46 2.08
N ASP A 13 3.89 -10.26 1.24
CA ASP A 13 3.76 -11.72 1.28
C ASP A 13 4.10 -12.31 2.67
N THR A 14 5.17 -11.79 3.27
CA THR A 14 5.67 -12.21 4.58
C THR A 14 4.74 -11.83 5.74
N LEU A 15 3.92 -10.78 5.57
CA LEU A 15 3.02 -10.27 6.62
C LEU A 15 2.02 -11.34 7.09
N PHE A 16 1.43 -12.08 6.15
CA PHE A 16 0.45 -13.15 6.44
C PHE A 16 0.88 -14.54 5.94
N ASP A 17 2.13 -14.69 5.52
CA ASP A 17 2.70 -15.94 5.01
C ASP A 17 1.83 -16.51 3.87
N MET A 18 1.58 -15.68 2.87
CA MET A 18 0.78 -15.99 1.69
C MET A 18 1.18 -15.09 0.53
N LYS A 19 0.81 -15.47 -0.71
CA LYS A 19 0.87 -14.51 -1.83
C LYS A 19 -0.17 -13.41 -1.60
N PHE A 20 0.29 -12.21 -1.30
CA PHE A 20 -0.55 -11.13 -0.83
C PHE A 20 -1.22 -10.41 -2.01
N PRO A 21 -2.55 -10.36 -2.09
CA PRO A 21 -3.23 -9.61 -3.15
C PRO A 21 -3.10 -8.11 -2.90
N TYR A 22 -2.85 -7.30 -3.92
CA TYR A 22 -2.83 -5.84 -3.80
C TYR A 22 -3.21 -5.16 -5.11
N MET A 23 -3.69 -3.93 -5.02
CA MET A 23 -3.67 -2.98 -6.13
C MET A 23 -2.44 -2.08 -5.96
N MET A 24 -1.67 -1.86 -7.02
CA MET A 24 -0.53 -0.94 -7.03
C MET A 24 -0.84 0.18 -8.01
N CYS A 25 -0.77 1.42 -7.54
CA CYS A 25 -1.04 2.61 -8.33
C CYS A 25 0.22 3.47 -8.44
N MET A 26 0.49 3.98 -9.64
CA MET A 26 1.60 4.90 -9.90
C MET A 26 1.04 6.29 -10.11
N TYR A 27 1.45 7.23 -9.25
CA TYR A 27 0.95 8.60 -9.24
C TYR A 27 1.98 9.55 -9.86
N SER A 28 1.94 9.64 -11.19
CA SER A 28 2.71 10.61 -11.96
C SER A 28 1.99 11.96 -12.03
N ALA A 29 2.74 13.04 -12.21
CA ALA A 29 2.13 14.33 -12.52
C ALA A 29 1.37 14.23 -13.87
N PRO A 30 0.32 15.03 -14.06
CA PRO A 30 -0.27 15.21 -15.38
C PRO A 30 0.79 15.56 -16.43
N VAL A 31 0.55 15.10 -17.67
CA VAL A 31 1.43 15.36 -18.81
C VAL A 31 0.62 16.03 -19.92
N ASN A 32 1.30 16.81 -20.76
CA ASN A 32 0.74 17.45 -21.96
C ASN A 32 -0.32 18.55 -21.70
N ASP A 33 -0.29 19.22 -20.54
CA ASP A 33 -1.17 20.37 -20.23
C ASP A 33 -0.42 21.72 -20.16
N GLY A 34 0.91 21.72 -20.28
CA GLY A 34 1.75 22.92 -20.25
C GLY A 34 2.02 23.48 -18.85
N PHE A 35 1.56 22.83 -17.79
CA PHE A 35 1.78 23.26 -16.41
C PHE A 35 3.06 22.66 -15.82
N ASN A 36 3.77 23.40 -14.98
CA ASN A 36 4.95 22.91 -14.26
C ASN A 36 4.56 22.43 -12.85
N TYR A 37 4.63 21.13 -12.64
CA TYR A 37 4.23 20.48 -11.38
C TYR A 37 5.36 20.29 -10.36
N ASN A 38 6.59 20.71 -10.65
CA ASN A 38 7.77 20.34 -9.85
C ASN A 38 7.70 20.74 -8.36
N ASP A 39 7.01 21.84 -8.03
CA ASP A 39 6.91 22.32 -6.65
C ASP A 39 5.72 21.71 -5.88
N ILE A 40 4.73 21.16 -6.59
CA ILE A 40 3.47 20.70 -6.00
C ILE A 40 3.23 19.19 -6.13
N TRP A 41 4.00 18.50 -6.98
CA TRP A 41 3.85 17.05 -7.20
C TRP A 41 5.18 16.31 -7.04
N ARG A 42 5.11 15.15 -6.39
CA ARG A 42 6.22 14.20 -6.30
C ARG A 42 5.71 12.84 -6.73
N TYR A 43 6.40 12.20 -7.65
CA TYR A 43 6.05 10.83 -8.05
C TYR A 43 6.10 9.91 -6.83
N HIS A 44 5.07 9.08 -6.70
CA HIS A 44 4.99 8.06 -5.67
C HIS A 44 4.18 6.86 -6.16
N ILE A 45 4.33 5.75 -5.43
CA ILE A 45 3.60 4.51 -5.66
C ILE A 45 2.82 4.21 -4.39
N GLU A 46 1.54 3.88 -4.53
CA GLU A 46 0.72 3.43 -3.42
C GLU A 46 0.30 1.98 -3.63
N PHE A 47 0.34 1.23 -2.53
CA PHE A 47 -0.18 -0.13 -2.45
C PHE A 47 -1.46 -0.10 -1.63
N PHE A 48 -2.53 -0.68 -2.17
CA PHE A 48 -3.80 -0.87 -1.49
C PHE A 48 -4.03 -2.37 -1.21
N PRO A 49 -3.41 -2.90 -0.14
CA PRO A 49 -3.63 -4.28 0.29
C PRO A 49 -5.05 -4.43 0.87
N PRO A 50 -5.89 -5.36 0.36
CA PRO A 50 -7.25 -5.53 0.85
C PRO A 50 -7.32 -6.44 2.08
N MET A 51 -6.28 -7.22 2.39
CA MET A 51 -6.34 -8.18 3.51
C MET A 51 -6.17 -7.47 4.85
N ARG A 52 -7.08 -7.74 5.80
CA ARG A 52 -6.99 -7.31 7.21
C ARG A 52 -6.38 -8.38 8.11
N SER A 53 -6.54 -9.64 7.74
CA SER A 53 -5.83 -10.80 8.29
C SER A 53 -5.64 -11.82 7.17
N LYS A 54 -4.99 -12.94 7.47
CA LYS A 54 -4.81 -14.05 6.52
C LYS A 54 -6.15 -14.58 5.97
N GLU A 55 -7.23 -14.50 6.75
CA GLU A 55 -8.55 -15.03 6.41
C GLU A 55 -9.61 -13.96 6.11
N LYS A 56 -9.31 -12.67 6.33
CA LYS A 56 -10.31 -11.59 6.24
C LYS A 56 -9.90 -10.51 5.24
N GLN A 57 -10.74 -10.30 4.23
CA GLN A 57 -10.59 -9.23 3.25
C GLN A 57 -11.46 -8.01 3.60
N LYS A 58 -10.95 -6.80 3.36
CA LYS A 58 -11.68 -5.54 3.32
C LYS A 58 -12.43 -5.44 2.00
N PHE A 59 -13.73 -5.17 2.09
CA PHE A 59 -14.56 -4.77 0.97
C PHE A 59 -14.82 -3.28 1.06
N ASN A 60 -14.60 -2.55 -0.04
CA ASN A 60 -15.07 -1.19 -0.16
C ASN A 60 -16.59 -1.26 -0.40
N ALA A 61 -17.36 -0.87 0.61
CA ALA A 61 -18.82 -0.96 0.58
C ALA A 61 -19.42 0.44 0.33
N SER A 62 -20.61 0.70 0.86
CA SER A 62 -21.31 1.98 0.72
C SER A 62 -20.53 3.15 1.32
N SER A 63 -19.85 2.96 2.44
CA SER A 63 -19.02 4.01 3.08
C SER A 63 -17.95 4.55 2.13
N GLU A 64 -17.14 3.65 1.55
CA GLU A 64 -16.06 4.03 0.65
C GLU A 64 -16.58 4.48 -0.72
N THR A 65 -17.55 3.74 -1.28
CA THR A 65 -17.97 3.92 -2.67
C THR A 65 -18.99 5.04 -2.84
N GLY A 66 -19.92 5.15 -1.88
CA GLY A 66 -21.02 6.13 -1.94
C GLY A 66 -20.73 7.42 -1.18
N ALA A 67 -20.06 7.32 -0.03
CA ALA A 67 -19.82 8.48 0.84
C ALA A 67 -18.37 8.98 0.84
N TRP A 68 -17.45 8.29 0.15
CA TRP A 68 -16.02 8.60 0.16
C TRP A 68 -15.41 8.64 1.58
N ALA A 69 -15.96 7.83 2.48
CA ALA A 69 -15.60 7.80 3.90
C ALA A 69 -14.92 6.47 4.25
N PRO A 70 -13.60 6.31 4.01
CA PRO A 70 -12.89 5.09 4.33
C PRO A 70 -12.77 4.87 5.84
N CYS A 71 -13.05 3.65 6.29
CA CYS A 71 -12.92 3.26 7.69
C CYS A 71 -11.94 2.09 7.84
N ASN A 72 -10.90 2.29 8.65
CA ASN A 72 -9.91 1.29 9.00
C ASN A 72 -9.94 1.04 10.50
N PRO A 73 -10.05 -0.23 10.95
CA PRO A 73 -10.09 -0.56 12.37
C PRO A 73 -8.71 -0.61 13.03
N THR A 74 -7.63 -0.47 12.25
CA THR A 74 -6.25 -0.50 12.71
C THR A 74 -5.59 0.87 12.56
N SER A 75 -4.65 1.18 13.45
CA SER A 75 -3.86 2.40 13.35
C SER A 75 -2.73 2.24 12.30
N PRO A 76 -2.41 3.28 11.53
CA PRO A 76 -1.24 3.26 10.63
C PRO A 76 0.07 2.95 11.36
N GLU A 77 0.23 3.41 12.60
CA GLU A 77 1.44 3.24 13.41
C GLU A 77 1.66 1.77 13.78
N GLU A 78 0.60 1.09 14.22
CA GLU A 78 0.62 -0.34 14.54
C GLU A 78 0.92 -1.17 13.28
N MET A 79 0.26 -0.86 12.17
CA MET A 79 0.49 -1.57 10.91
C MET A 79 1.90 -1.33 10.36
N ALA A 80 2.44 -0.11 10.50
CA ALA A 80 3.82 0.18 10.13
C ALA A 80 4.83 -0.61 10.97
N ALA A 81 4.56 -0.82 12.27
CA ALA A 81 5.39 -1.68 13.11
C ALA A 81 5.34 -3.15 12.64
N ASN A 82 4.14 -3.67 12.34
CA ASN A 82 3.96 -5.03 11.83
C ASN A 82 4.69 -5.23 10.49
N LEU A 83 4.59 -4.26 9.57
CA LEU A 83 5.30 -4.29 8.30
C LEU A 83 6.83 -4.24 8.46
N ARG A 84 7.35 -3.45 9.42
CA ARG A 84 8.79 -3.46 9.72
C ARG A 84 9.26 -4.81 10.23
N THR A 85 8.50 -5.45 11.12
CA THR A 85 8.80 -6.80 11.60
C THR A 85 8.77 -7.82 10.45
N ALA A 86 7.78 -7.75 9.57
CA ALA A 86 7.71 -8.60 8.38
C ALA A 86 8.88 -8.34 7.41
N TYR A 87 9.32 -7.09 7.27
CA TYR A 87 10.46 -6.72 6.45
C TYR A 87 11.75 -7.34 6.98
N PHE A 88 12.02 -7.25 8.29
CA PHE A 88 13.21 -7.86 8.90
C PHE A 88 13.23 -9.38 8.71
N ARG A 89 12.09 -10.05 8.97
CA ARG A 89 11.92 -11.49 8.68
C ARG A 89 12.22 -11.83 7.22
N ASN A 90 11.71 -11.02 6.28
CA ASN A 90 11.89 -11.20 4.84
C ASN A 90 13.37 -11.08 4.41
N ILE A 91 14.14 -10.18 5.02
CA ILE A 91 15.57 -9.99 4.71
C ILE A 91 16.51 -10.85 5.58
N GLY A 92 15.96 -11.69 6.47
CA GLY A 92 16.74 -12.58 7.33
C GLY A 92 17.43 -11.89 8.51
N MET A 93 16.87 -10.79 9.01
CA MET A 93 17.27 -10.09 10.25
C MET A 93 16.26 -10.34 11.37
#